data_AF-A0A7J9TMB7-F1
#
_entry.id   AF-A0A7J9TMB7-F1
#
_cell.length_a   1.000
_cell.length_b   1.000
_cell.length_c   1.000
_cell.angle_alpha   90.00
_cell.angle_beta   90.00
_cell.angle_gamma   90.00
#
_symmetry.space_group_name_H-M   'P 1'
#
loop_
_entity.id
_entity.type
_entity.pdbx_description
1 polymer ?
#
loop_
_entity_poly.entity_id
_entity_poly.type
_entity_poly.pdbx_seq_one_letter_code
_entity_poly.pdbx_strand_id
1 'polypeptide(L)'
;MSEVIGVILITAIVVAASAIAYTVVNVYELKQPVIANIDIKSVDLSNNQEVVLVHRGGNSFDVTEISIFISVNGETLDNNLEDLPVVGSTTGFYGALGGVLHKLSGATANYDYDNIWDPGDLGDFNIAKTTNRELNSGDLLKVTIYHRPSGAIISSPEHRV
;
A
#
# COMPACT_ATOMS: atom_id res chain seq x y z
N MET A 1 -52.66 -1.79 -34.32
CA MET A 1 -51.61 -2.82 -34.33
C MET A 1 -50.18 -2.24 -34.37
N SER A 2 -49.94 -1.10 -35.05
CA SER A 2 -48.64 -0.41 -35.07
C SER A 2 -48.16 0.09 -33.69
N GLU A 3 -49.09 0.55 -32.84
CA GLU A 3 -48.76 1.09 -31.50
C GLU A 3 -48.20 0.01 -30.57
N VAL A 4 -48.80 -1.19 -30.60
CA VAL A 4 -48.39 -2.32 -29.76
C VAL A 4 -46.98 -2.78 -30.12
N ILE A 5 -46.65 -2.82 -31.42
CA ILE A 5 -45.32 -3.22 -31.91
C ILE A 5 -44.26 -2.18 -31.50
N GLY A 6 -44.59 -0.89 -31.60
CA GLY A 6 -43.69 0.18 -31.15
C GLY A 6 -43.40 0.14 -29.66
N VAL A 7 -44.42 -0.12 -28.84
CA VAL A 7 -44.28 -0.25 -27.38
C VAL A 7 -43.41 -1.45 -27.01
N ILE A 8 -43.64 -2.61 -27.64
CA ILE A 8 -42.82 -3.82 -27.40
C ILE A 8 -41.35 -3.56 -27.75
N LEU A 9 -41.09 -2.90 -28.89
CA LEU A 9 -39.72 -2.63 -29.35
C LEU A 9 -38.99 -1.69 -28.39
N ILE A 10 -39.63 -0.58 -27.98
CA ILE A 10 -39.05 0.36 -27.02
C ILE A 10 -38.79 -0.33 -25.68
N THR A 11 -39.71 -1.19 -25.23
CA THR A 11 -39.55 -1.91 -23.96
C THR A 11 -38.35 -2.86 -24.01
N ALA A 12 -38.19 -3.61 -25.10
CA ALA A 12 -37.05 -4.49 -25.30
C ALA A 12 -35.70 -3.73 -25.29
N ILE A 13 -35.66 -2.56 -25.91
CA ILE A 13 -34.47 -1.69 -25.93
C ILE A 13 -34.15 -1.19 -24.52
N VAL A 14 -35.15 -0.74 -23.75
CA VAL A 14 -34.95 -0.25 -22.37
C VAL A 14 -34.47 -1.37 -21.44
N VAL A 15 -35.02 -2.59 -21.59
CA VAL A 15 -34.58 -3.75 -20.81
C VAL A 15 -33.15 -4.14 -21.16
N ALA A 16 -32.80 -4.17 -22.45
CA ALA A 16 -31.43 -4.46 -22.89
C ALA A 16 -30.44 -3.39 -22.41
N ALA A 17 -30.78 -2.10 -22.52
CA ALA A 17 -29.94 -1.01 -22.03
C ALA A 17 -29.76 -1.05 -20.50
N SER A 18 -30.83 -1.34 -19.75
CA SER A 18 -30.77 -1.51 -18.30
C SER A 18 -29.91 -2.70 -17.89
N ALA A 19 -29.97 -3.81 -18.63
CA ALA A 19 -29.13 -4.97 -18.38
C ALA A 19 -27.64 -4.67 -18.60
N ILE A 20 -27.32 -3.94 -19.67
CA ILE A 20 -25.94 -3.49 -19.94
C ILE A 20 -25.46 -2.49 -18.88
N ALA A 21 -26.31 -1.55 -18.45
CA ALA A 21 -25.96 -0.62 -17.39
C ALA A 21 -25.69 -1.34 -16.06
N TYR A 22 -26.49 -2.35 -15.72
CA TYR A 22 -26.31 -3.16 -14.51
C TYR A 22 -25.01 -3.98 -14.54
N THR A 23 -24.66 -4.59 -15.67
CA THR A 23 -23.40 -5.33 -15.80
C THR A 23 -22.19 -4.40 -15.73
N VAL A 24 -22.24 -3.23 -16.37
CA VAL A 24 -21.15 -2.25 -16.29
C VAL A 24 -20.95 -1.76 -14.85
N VAL A 25 -22.01 -1.46 -14.12
CA VAL A 25 -21.91 -1.00 -12.72
C VAL A 25 -21.34 -2.11 -11.80
N ASN A 26 -21.70 -3.37 -12.01
CA ASN A 26 -21.19 -4.47 -11.18
C ASN A 26 -19.79 -4.95 -11.56
N VAL A 27 -19.32 -4.70 -12.78
CA VAL A 27 -17.93 -5.02 -13.18
C VAL A 27 -16.95 -4.00 -12.60
N TYR A 28 -17.38 -2.78 -12.31
CA TYR A 28 -16.61 -1.77 -11.59
C TYR A 28 -16.94 -1.81 -10.08
N GLU A 29 -16.62 -2.91 -9.40
CA GLU A 29 -16.49 -2.87 -7.94
C GLU A 29 -15.26 -2.01 -7.59
N LEU A 30 -15.49 -0.71 -7.38
CA LEU A 30 -14.51 0.15 -6.74
C LEU A 30 -14.22 -0.43 -5.35
N LYS A 31 -13.04 -1.05 -5.17
CA LYS A 31 -12.62 -1.52 -3.85
C LYS A 31 -12.67 -0.34 -2.88
N GLN A 32 -13.29 -0.56 -1.72
CA GLN A 32 -13.38 0.46 -0.69
C GLN A 32 -11.98 0.91 -0.26
N PRO A 33 -11.78 2.21 0.00
CA PRO A 33 -10.50 2.69 0.49
C PRO A 33 -10.22 2.14 1.89
N VAL A 34 -8.98 1.71 2.12
CA VAL A 34 -8.49 1.31 3.44
C VAL A 34 -8.18 2.57 4.25
N ILE A 35 -8.72 2.68 5.46
CA ILE A 35 -8.47 3.80 6.37
C ILE A 35 -7.64 3.30 7.55
N ALA A 36 -6.34 3.57 7.52
CA ALA A 36 -5.43 3.22 8.60
C ALA A 36 -4.48 4.39 8.92
N ASN A 37 -4.11 4.51 10.18
CA ASN A 37 -3.14 5.49 10.66
C ASN A 37 -1.80 4.80 10.90
N ILE A 38 -0.89 4.98 9.96
CA ILE A 38 0.50 4.54 10.09
C ILE A 38 1.37 5.76 10.40
N ASP A 39 2.26 5.60 11.36
CA ASP A 39 3.14 6.64 11.88
C ASP A 39 4.62 6.19 11.84
N ILE A 40 5.54 7.15 11.77
CA ILE A 40 6.97 6.89 11.89
C ILE A 40 7.30 6.87 13.39
N LYS A 41 7.55 5.68 13.92
CA LYS A 41 7.86 5.47 15.34
C LYS A 41 9.26 5.99 15.70
N SER A 42 10.24 5.74 14.83
CA SER A 42 11.62 6.15 15.03
C SER A 42 12.41 6.14 13.72
N VAL A 43 13.45 6.97 13.66
CA VAL A 43 14.49 6.95 12.63
C VAL A 43 15.85 6.89 13.33
N ASP A 44 16.67 5.89 13.00
CA ASP A 44 18.00 5.71 13.59
C ASP A 44 19.10 5.80 12.51
N LEU A 45 19.80 6.93 12.50
CA LEU A 45 20.94 7.18 11.60
C LEU A 45 22.18 6.35 11.93
N SER A 46 22.32 5.87 13.17
CA SER A 46 23.47 5.09 13.62
C SER A 46 23.40 3.63 13.16
N ASN A 47 22.18 3.10 12.96
CA ASN A 47 21.92 1.75 12.52
C ASN A 47 21.53 1.68 11.04
N ASN A 48 22.43 2.09 10.13
CA ASN A 48 22.17 2.04 8.68
C ASN A 48 20.89 2.78 8.21
N GLN A 49 20.48 3.84 8.90
CA GLN A 49 19.29 4.63 8.55
C GLN A 49 18.00 3.81 8.65
N GLU A 50 17.84 3.14 9.80
CA GLU A 50 16.65 2.35 10.12
C GLU A 50 15.45 3.27 10.29
N VAL A 51 14.35 2.93 9.65
CA VAL A 51 13.05 3.59 9.78
C VAL A 51 12.05 2.56 10.28
N VAL A 52 11.40 2.86 11.40
CA VAL A 52 10.40 1.98 12.01
C VAL A 52 9.04 2.63 11.87
N LEU A 53 8.12 1.93 11.22
CA LEU A 53 6.72 2.29 11.09
C LEU A 53 5.87 1.53 12.12
N VAL A 54 4.80 2.15 12.56
CA VAL A 54 3.83 1.53 13.48
C VAL A 54 2.40 1.81 13.02
N HIS A 55 1.57 0.77 13.04
CA HIS A 55 0.14 0.92 12.83
C HIS A 55 -0.52 1.40 14.12
N ARG A 56 -0.90 2.68 14.18
CA ARG A 56 -1.50 3.31 15.36
C ARG A 56 -2.98 2.98 15.55
N GLY A 57 -3.68 2.66 14.46
CA GLY A 57 -5.11 2.30 14.50
C GLY A 57 -5.80 2.45 13.15
N GLY A 58 -7.08 2.06 13.08
CA GLY A 58 -7.85 2.00 11.83
C GLY A 58 -8.06 0.56 11.35
N ASN A 59 -8.34 0.38 10.07
CA ASN A 59 -8.53 -0.92 9.44
C ASN A 59 -7.19 -1.65 9.32
N SER A 60 -7.18 -2.94 9.65
CA SER A 60 -6.12 -3.84 9.20
C SER A 60 -6.17 -4.00 7.68
N PHE A 61 -5.02 -4.25 7.05
CA PHE A 61 -4.93 -4.39 5.60
C PHE A 61 -3.84 -5.36 5.18
N ASP A 62 -4.01 -5.93 3.99
CA ASP A 62 -3.05 -6.86 3.41
C ASP A 62 -1.83 -6.09 2.87
N VAL A 63 -0.66 -6.43 3.38
CA VAL A 63 0.64 -5.85 2.99
C VAL A 63 0.96 -6.16 1.52
N THR A 64 0.40 -7.25 0.97
CA THR A 64 0.52 -7.56 -0.46
C THR A 64 -0.25 -6.58 -1.35
N GLU A 65 -1.17 -5.79 -0.80
CA GLU A 65 -1.95 -4.82 -1.58
C GLU A 65 -1.35 -3.41 -1.56
N ILE A 66 -0.19 -3.20 -0.91
CA ILE A 66 0.40 -1.87 -0.76
C ILE A 66 1.70 -1.65 -1.54
N SER A 67 2.05 -0.37 -1.67
CA SER A 67 3.40 0.08 -2.06
C SER A 67 3.82 1.23 -1.15
N ILE A 68 5.10 1.29 -0.80
CA ILE A 68 5.65 2.33 0.08
C ILE A 68 6.63 3.18 -0.70
N PHE A 69 6.31 4.46 -0.81
CA PHE A 69 7.15 5.49 -1.42
C PHE A 69 7.81 6.33 -0.35
N ILE A 70 9.09 6.59 -0.50
CA ILE A 70 9.88 7.35 0.48
C ILE A 70 10.34 8.63 -0.18
N SER A 71 10.14 9.76 0.50
CA SER A 71 10.61 11.06 0.04
C SER A 71 11.41 11.76 1.13
N VAL A 72 12.48 12.45 0.74
CA VAL A 72 13.36 13.20 1.62
C VAL A 72 13.41 14.64 1.12
N ASN A 73 13.01 15.59 1.97
CA ASN A 73 12.92 17.02 1.60
C ASN A 73 12.08 17.27 0.33
N GLY A 74 11.06 16.44 0.09
CA GLY A 74 10.16 16.54 -1.06
C GLY A 74 10.62 15.80 -2.32
N GLU A 75 11.81 15.20 -2.32
CA GLU A 75 12.32 14.38 -3.41
C GLU A 75 12.09 12.90 -3.12
N THR A 76 11.33 12.20 -3.97
CA THR A 76 11.10 10.75 -3.85
C THR A 76 12.36 9.99 -4.21
N LEU A 77 12.68 8.94 -3.44
CA LEU A 77 13.81 8.07 -3.70
C LEU A 77 13.60 7.28 -5.01
N ASP A 78 14.69 6.95 -5.69
CA ASP A 78 14.64 6.18 -6.94
C ASP A 78 14.15 4.75 -6.73
N ASN A 79 14.49 4.15 -5.58
CA ASN A 79 14.09 2.79 -5.24
C ASN A 79 13.05 2.82 -4.11
N ASN A 80 11.81 2.47 -4.45
CA ASN A 80 10.68 2.37 -3.53
C ASN A 80 10.28 0.90 -3.32
N LEU A 81 9.40 0.64 -2.34
CA LEU A 81 8.93 -0.71 -2.02
C LEU A 81 7.60 -0.95 -2.75
N GLU A 82 7.70 -1.47 -3.96
CA GLU A 82 6.60 -1.94 -4.78
C GLU A 82 6.70 -3.47 -4.76
N ASP A 83 5.70 -4.19 -4.27
CA ASP A 83 5.69 -5.67 -4.04
C ASP A 83 6.16 -6.16 -2.67
N LEU A 84 5.45 -5.72 -1.62
CA LEU A 84 5.58 -6.26 -0.27
C LEU A 84 4.72 -7.54 -0.09
N PRO A 85 5.00 -8.36 0.95
CA PRO A 85 6.23 -8.35 1.72
C PRO A 85 7.40 -8.95 0.92
N VAL A 86 8.61 -8.44 1.18
CA VAL A 86 9.83 -8.81 0.42
C VAL A 86 10.53 -10.00 1.07
N VAL A 87 11.01 -10.93 0.24
CA VAL A 87 11.92 -12.00 0.67
C VAL A 87 13.37 -11.52 0.56
N GLY A 88 14.09 -11.52 1.67
CA GLY A 88 15.51 -11.16 1.68
C GLY A 88 15.74 -9.66 1.48
N SER A 89 16.80 -9.30 0.73
CA SER A 89 17.20 -7.92 0.47
C SER A 89 16.56 -7.35 -0.79
N THR A 90 16.25 -6.05 -0.77
CA THR A 90 15.72 -5.30 -1.91
C THR A 90 16.60 -4.09 -2.26
N THR A 91 16.58 -3.71 -3.53
CA THR A 91 17.44 -2.64 -4.06
C THR A 91 17.08 -1.30 -3.43
N GLY A 92 18.09 -0.50 -3.05
CA GLY A 92 17.87 0.76 -2.32
C GLY A 92 17.73 0.59 -0.81
N PHE A 93 17.67 -0.63 -0.31
CA PHE A 93 17.55 -0.94 1.11
C PHE A 93 18.69 -1.84 1.58
N TYR A 94 19.07 -1.68 2.84
CA TYR A 94 20.13 -2.47 3.44
C TYR A 94 19.57 -3.64 4.25
N GLY A 95 20.07 -4.84 3.97
CA GLY A 95 19.63 -6.06 4.64
C GLY A 95 18.20 -6.46 4.26
N ALA A 96 17.61 -7.32 5.09
CA ALA A 96 16.21 -7.67 4.97
C ALA A 96 15.33 -6.59 5.59
N LEU A 97 14.12 -6.41 5.04
CA LEU A 97 13.07 -5.66 5.74
C LEU A 97 12.69 -6.43 7.03
N GLY A 98 12.03 -5.76 7.97
CA GLY A 98 11.55 -6.37 9.20
C GLY A 98 10.06 -6.15 9.47
N GLY A 99 9.58 -6.81 10.53
CA GLY A 99 8.17 -6.83 10.91
C GLY A 99 7.27 -7.37 9.79
N VAL A 100 6.10 -6.75 9.61
CA VAL A 100 5.09 -7.16 8.61
C VAL A 100 5.55 -6.95 7.16
N LEU A 101 6.62 -6.18 6.93
CA LEU A 101 7.16 -5.91 5.60
C LEU A 101 8.06 -7.05 5.08
N HIS A 102 8.48 -7.95 5.96
CA HIS A 102 9.36 -9.06 5.65
C HIS A 102 8.59 -10.34 5.35
N LYS A 103 9.08 -11.12 4.37
CA LYS A 103 8.63 -12.49 4.14
C LYS A 103 9.77 -13.47 4.36
N LEU A 104 9.65 -14.31 5.40
CA LEU A 104 10.60 -15.41 5.63
C LEU A 104 10.41 -16.50 4.57
N SER A 105 11.44 -16.75 3.76
CA SER A 105 11.48 -17.92 2.87
C SER A 105 12.09 -19.12 3.60
N GLY A 106 11.27 -20.11 3.96
CA GLY A 106 11.73 -21.39 4.52
C GLY A 106 10.77 -21.96 5.55
N ALA A 107 10.61 -23.28 5.56
CA ALA A 107 9.68 -24.04 6.40
C ALA A 107 10.07 -24.06 7.90
N THR A 108 10.35 -22.90 8.48
CA THR A 108 10.43 -22.69 9.93
C THR A 108 9.26 -21.80 10.36
N ALA A 109 8.06 -22.16 9.87
CA ALA A 109 6.82 -21.48 10.15
C ALA A 109 6.36 -21.77 11.58
N ASN A 110 6.85 -20.98 12.53
CA ASN A 110 6.14 -20.71 13.79
C ASN A 110 5.60 -19.27 13.84
N TYR A 111 5.79 -18.50 12.76
CA TYR A 111 5.14 -17.22 12.55
C TYR A 111 4.22 -17.38 11.34
N ASP A 112 2.92 -17.53 11.59
CA ASP A 112 1.90 -17.38 10.55
C ASP A 112 1.91 -15.91 10.14
N TYR A 113 2.66 -15.60 9.08
CA TYR A 113 2.51 -14.32 8.38
C TYR A 113 1.28 -14.45 7.49
N ASP A 114 0.14 -13.98 8.00
CA ASP A 114 -1.09 -13.82 7.23
C ASP A 114 -1.03 -12.65 6.24
N ASN A 115 0.10 -11.92 6.23
CA ASN A 115 0.36 -10.69 5.48
C ASN A 115 -0.55 -9.54 5.89
N ILE A 116 -1.18 -9.60 7.07
CA ILE A 116 -2.01 -8.53 7.58
C ILE A 116 -1.16 -7.58 8.42
N TRP A 117 -1.33 -6.28 8.19
CA TRP A 117 -0.79 -5.25 9.08
C TRP A 117 -1.90 -4.83 10.06
N ASP A 118 -1.82 -5.30 11.31
CA ASP A 118 -2.79 -4.98 12.35
C ASP A 118 -2.37 -3.76 13.19
N PRO A 119 -3.33 -3.08 13.85
CA PRO A 119 -3.02 -2.09 14.88
C PRO A 119 -2.07 -2.61 15.96
N GLY A 120 -0.94 -1.92 16.12
CA GLY A 120 0.13 -2.28 17.06
C GLY A 120 1.35 -2.89 16.37
N ASP A 121 1.18 -3.46 15.18
CA ASP A 121 2.28 -4.09 14.47
C ASP A 121 3.26 -3.08 13.90
N LEU A 122 4.50 -3.57 13.75
CA LEU A 122 5.62 -2.80 13.25
C LEU A 122 6.03 -3.28 11.87
N GLY A 123 6.52 -2.35 11.06
CA GLY A 123 7.23 -2.62 9.82
C GLY A 123 8.49 -1.78 9.80
N ASP A 124 9.63 -2.37 9.47
CA ASP A 124 10.91 -1.66 9.48
C ASP A 124 11.74 -1.94 8.22
N PHE A 125 12.58 -0.96 7.89
CA PHE A 125 13.49 -1.03 6.77
C PHE A 125 14.68 -0.09 6.97
N ASN A 126 15.80 -0.42 6.34
CA ASN A 126 17.02 0.40 6.37
C ASN A 126 17.26 1.00 5.00
N ILE A 127 17.36 2.34 4.89
CA ILE A 127 17.62 3.00 3.60
C ILE A 127 19.11 2.88 3.28
N ALA A 128 19.45 2.28 2.12
CA ALA A 128 20.85 2.12 1.73
C ALA A 128 21.46 3.47 1.29
N LYS A 129 22.52 3.91 1.98
CA LYS A 129 23.22 5.17 1.67
C LYS A 129 23.80 5.24 0.26
N THR A 130 24.19 4.11 -0.31
CA THR A 130 24.96 4.04 -1.56
C THR A 130 24.10 3.99 -2.82
N THR A 131 22.92 3.38 -2.71
CA THR A 131 21.98 3.19 -3.84
C THR A 131 20.76 4.09 -3.73
N ASN A 132 20.52 4.66 -2.55
CA ASN A 132 19.57 5.73 -2.32
C ASN A 132 20.33 6.96 -1.78
N ARG A 133 19.76 7.67 -0.80
CA ARG A 133 20.29 8.90 -0.23
C ARG A 133 20.71 8.68 1.21
N GLU A 134 21.76 9.39 1.62
CA GLU A 134 22.10 9.56 3.03
C GLU A 134 21.18 10.61 3.67
N LEU A 135 20.43 10.19 4.70
CA LEU A 135 19.64 11.01 5.59
C LEU A 135 20.57 11.72 6.58
N ASN A 136 20.31 13.01 6.76
CA ASN A 136 21.00 13.87 7.71
C ASN A 136 20.02 14.41 8.74
N SER A 137 20.52 14.74 9.92
CA SER A 137 19.68 15.42 10.91
C SER A 137 19.17 16.75 10.36
N GLY A 138 17.88 17.00 10.52
CA GLY A 138 17.14 18.12 9.95
C GLY A 138 16.35 17.77 8.69
N ASP A 139 16.64 16.65 8.02
CA ASP A 139 15.91 16.21 6.83
C ASP A 139 14.46 15.88 7.17
N LEU A 140 13.54 16.25 6.28
CA LEU A 140 12.14 15.87 6.38
C LEU A 140 11.94 14.55 5.62
N LEU A 141 11.81 13.46 6.36
CA LEU A 141 11.45 12.15 5.84
C LEU A 141 9.93 12.04 5.73
N LYS A 142 9.44 11.62 4.58
CA LYS A 142 8.04 11.33 4.31
C LYS A 142 7.90 9.91 3.79
N VAL A 143 7.01 9.14 4.38
CA VAL A 143 6.70 7.78 3.93
C VAL A 143 5.25 7.74 3.49
N THR A 144 5.00 7.42 2.23
CA THR A 144 3.65 7.36 1.65
C THR A 144 3.28 5.92 1.37
N ILE A 145 2.18 5.45 1.97
CA ILE A 145 1.67 4.10 1.81
C ILE A 145 0.47 4.16 0.87
N TYR A 146 0.62 3.54 -0.29
CA TYR A 146 -0.36 3.52 -1.37
C TYR A 146 -1.06 2.17 -1.43
N HIS A 147 -2.39 2.17 -1.41
CA HIS A 147 -3.20 0.98 -1.62
C HIS A 147 -3.41 0.77 -3.11
N ARG A 148 -2.73 -0.23 -3.69
CA ARG A 148 -2.75 -0.50 -5.13
C ARG A 148 -4.16 -0.78 -5.67
N PRO A 149 -5.00 -1.62 -5.02
CA PRO A 149 -6.31 -1.94 -5.54
C PRO A 149 -7.31 -0.78 -5.59
N SER A 150 -7.35 0.08 -4.56
CA SER A 150 -8.27 1.23 -4.56
C SER A 150 -7.67 2.49 -5.17
N GLY A 151 -6.35 2.50 -5.40
CA GLY A 151 -5.60 3.66 -5.87
C GLY A 151 -5.53 4.83 -4.87
N ALA A 152 -5.76 4.55 -3.58
CA ALA A 152 -5.82 5.57 -2.54
C ALA A 152 -4.55 5.55 -1.68
N ILE A 153 -4.18 6.69 -1.11
CA ILE A 153 -3.16 6.76 -0.06
C ILE A 153 -3.81 6.33 1.25
N ILE A 154 -3.23 5.31 1.91
CA ILE A 154 -3.65 4.86 3.23
C ILE A 154 -3.17 5.84 4.29
N SER A 155 -1.86 6.08 4.31
CA SER A 155 -1.21 7.01 5.23
C SER A 155 0.00 7.65 4.59
N SER A 156 0.40 8.81 5.10
CA SER A 156 1.55 9.56 4.60
C SER A 156 2.30 10.28 5.74
N PRO A 157 2.80 9.56 6.76
CA PRO A 157 3.50 10.17 7.88
C PRO A 157 4.77 10.92 7.47
N GLU A 158 5.07 11.98 8.21
CA GLU A 158 6.26 12.81 8.05
C GLU A 158 7.02 12.88 9.39
N HIS A 159 8.34 12.84 9.33
CA HIS A 159 9.22 12.92 10.48
C HIS A 159 10.46 13.74 10.15
N ARG A 160 10.88 14.62 11.08
CA ARG A 160 12.17 15.29 10.97
C ARG A 160 13.22 14.44 11.66
N VAL A 161 14.22 14.04 10.89
CA VAL A 161 15.34 13.20 11.31
C VAL A 161 16.29 13.96 12.24
#